data_AF-A0A958XFY1-F1
#
_entry.id   AF-A0A958XFY1-F1
#
_cell.length_a   1.000
_cell.length_b   1.000
_cell.length_c   1.000
_cell.angle_alpha   90.00
_cell.angle_beta   90.00
_cell.angle_gamma   90.00
#
_symmetry.space_group_name_H-M   'P 1'
#
loop_
_entity.id
_entity.type
_entity.pdbx_description
1 polymer ?
#
loop_
_entity_poly.entity_id
_entity_poly.type
_entity_poly.pdbx_seq_one_letter_code
_entity_poly.pdbx_strand_id
1 'polypeptide(L)'
;MLDEIFVWLDEMAQVSGARTEFFRDESAALALPPEQPERRRLGRRLNVAYQDVNNLRLYLIRLNKNVVILLNGGEKTTRNALDCPNIRPYFVAAQKIAKALDKAMNDGDIQYNHAQTDIEFDQDLEIPVL
;
A
#
# COMPACT_ATOMS: atom_id res chain seq x y z
N MET A 1 11.91 10.44 7.60
CA MET A 1 10.49 10.09 7.88
C MET A 1 9.73 9.86 6.58
N LEU A 2 9.77 10.81 5.64
CA LEU A 2 9.36 10.58 4.25
C LEU A 2 10.40 9.75 3.47
N ASP A 3 11.70 10.00 3.72
CA ASP A 3 12.81 9.29 3.08
C ASP A 3 12.74 7.77 3.26
N GLU A 4 12.23 7.33 4.42
CA GLU A 4 12.03 5.91 4.68
C GLU A 4 11.02 5.28 3.71
N ILE A 5 9.91 5.97 3.42
CA ILE A 5 8.90 5.49 2.47
C ILE A 5 9.50 5.39 1.05
N PHE A 6 10.30 6.38 0.63
CA PHE A 6 10.97 6.33 -0.66
C PHE A 6 11.95 5.17 -0.77
N VAL A 7 12.74 4.88 0.28
CA VAL A 7 13.65 3.72 0.23
C VAL A 7 12.88 2.41 0.10
N TRP A 8 11.72 2.26 0.76
CA TRP A 8 10.88 1.07 0.56
C TRP A 8 10.37 0.97 -0.87
N LEU A 9 9.89 2.09 -1.44
CA LEU A 9 9.39 2.13 -2.81
C LEU A 9 10.50 1.82 -3.82
N ASP A 10 11.70 2.37 -3.64
CA ASP A 10 12.86 2.14 -4.50
C ASP A 10 13.34 0.68 -4.46
N GLU A 11 13.45 0.07 -3.28
CA GLU A 11 13.83 -1.33 -3.12
C GLU A 11 12.82 -2.28 -3.79
N MET A 12 11.51 -1.96 -3.68
CA MET A 12 10.48 -2.74 -4.35
C MET A 12 10.53 -2.56 -5.87
N ALA A 13 10.67 -1.32 -6.35
CA ALA A 13 10.66 -1.00 -7.77
C ALA A 13 11.89 -1.55 -8.50
N GLN A 14 13.07 -1.50 -7.88
CA GLN A 14 14.34 -1.79 -8.57
C GLN A 14 14.90 -3.19 -8.30
N VAL A 15 14.54 -3.83 -7.17
CA VAL A 15 15.25 -5.04 -6.72
C VAL A 15 14.31 -6.21 -6.49
N SER A 16 13.33 -6.04 -5.60
CA SER A 16 12.68 -7.18 -4.95
C SER A 16 11.24 -7.43 -5.40
N GLY A 17 10.62 -6.45 -6.07
CA GLY A 17 9.17 -6.36 -6.25
C GLY A 17 8.46 -6.04 -4.94
N ALA A 18 7.15 -5.79 -5.04
CA ALA A 18 6.26 -5.58 -3.92
C ALA A 18 6.01 -6.88 -3.13
N ARG A 19 6.99 -7.33 -2.35
CA ARG A 19 6.83 -8.48 -1.45
C ARG A 19 6.00 -8.09 -0.23
N THR A 20 5.22 -9.04 0.29
CA THR A 20 4.31 -8.79 1.41
C THR A 20 5.01 -8.27 2.67
N GLU A 21 6.27 -8.66 2.90
CA GLU A 21 7.08 -8.22 4.05
C GLU A 21 7.37 -6.72 4.10
N PHE A 22 7.22 -6.00 2.98
CA PHE A 22 7.37 -4.55 2.94
C PHE A 22 6.13 -3.82 3.45
N PHE A 23 5.02 -4.50 3.68
CA PHE A 23 3.75 -3.85 3.99
C PHE A 23 3.26 -4.15 5.40
N ARG A 24 2.47 -3.22 5.91
CA ARG A 24 1.55 -3.43 7.03
C ARG A 24 0.20 -3.87 6.49
N ASP A 25 -0.40 -4.86 7.14
CA ASP A 25 -1.80 -5.23 6.92
C ASP A 25 -2.72 -4.24 7.63
N GLU A 26 -3.59 -3.57 6.86
CA GLU A 26 -4.61 -2.66 7.37
C GLU A 26 -6.01 -3.12 6.89
N SER A 27 -6.29 -4.42 6.98
CA SER A 27 -7.53 -5.10 6.58
C SER A 27 -7.67 -5.29 5.06
N ALA A 28 -8.55 -4.56 4.35
CA ALA A 28 -8.70 -4.72 2.91
C ALA A 28 -7.58 -4.05 2.11
N ALA A 29 -6.94 -3.01 2.67
CA ALA A 29 -5.78 -2.35 2.09
C ALA A 29 -4.51 -2.62 2.91
N LEU A 30 -3.38 -2.21 2.35
CA LEU A 30 -2.07 -2.28 2.99
C LEU A 30 -1.54 -0.86 3.25
N ALA A 31 -0.47 -0.77 4.04
CA ALA A 31 0.21 0.50 4.26
C ALA A 31 1.74 0.37 4.38
N LEU A 32 2.45 1.45 4.03
CA LEU A 32 3.85 1.67 4.41
C LEU A 32 3.94 2.62 5.63
N PRO A 33 5.02 2.56 6.42
CA PRO A 33 6.05 1.52 6.41
C PRO A 33 5.52 0.22 7.06
N PRO A 34 6.23 -0.92 6.89
CA PRO A 34 5.84 -2.20 7.48
C PRO A 34 5.74 -2.13 9.02
N GLU A 35 5.13 -3.16 9.62
CA GLU A 35 5.12 -3.33 11.08
C GLU A 35 6.48 -3.76 11.63
N GLN A 36 6.64 -3.60 12.95
CA GLN A 36 7.74 -4.28 13.65
C GLN A 36 7.38 -5.77 13.76
N PRO A 37 8.34 -6.69 13.68
CA PRO A 37 9.79 -6.47 13.57
C PRO A 37 10.35 -6.25 12.16
N GLU A 38 9.56 -6.45 11.10
CA GLU A 38 9.98 -6.39 9.69
C GLU A 38 10.62 -5.05 9.34
N ARG A 39 10.00 -3.94 9.76
CA ARG A 39 10.52 -2.59 9.55
C ARG A 39 11.96 -2.43 10.05
N ARG A 40 12.27 -2.95 11.23
CA ARG A 40 13.64 -2.94 11.79
C ARG A 40 14.57 -3.89 11.05
N ARG A 41 14.10 -5.10 10.70
CA ARG A 41 14.90 -6.10 9.97
C ARG A 41 15.31 -5.57 8.61
N LEU A 42 14.33 -5.14 7.82
CA LEU A 42 14.53 -4.63 6.47
C LEU A 42 15.23 -3.26 6.49
N GLY A 43 14.94 -2.41 7.48
CA GLY A 43 15.54 -1.07 7.57
C GLY A 43 17.05 -1.13 7.78
N ARG A 44 17.52 -2.09 8.59
CA ARG A 44 18.95 -2.41 8.73
C ARG A 44 19.56 -2.95 7.45
N ARG A 45 18.84 -3.82 6.73
CA ARG A 45 19.31 -4.37 5.44
C ARG A 45 19.50 -3.28 4.39
N LEU A 46 18.61 -2.29 4.36
CA LEU A 46 18.59 -1.21 3.37
C LEU A 46 19.35 0.06 3.82
N ASN A 47 20.04 0.03 4.97
CA ASN A 47 20.73 1.17 5.54
C ASN A 47 19.85 2.44 5.68
N VAL A 48 18.56 2.26 5.98
CA VAL A 48 17.65 3.39 6.20
C VAL A 48 17.98 4.02 7.55
N ALA A 49 18.32 5.31 7.55
CA ALA A 49 18.31 6.10 8.78
C ALA A 49 16.85 6.32 9.22
N TYR A 50 16.33 5.45 10.07
CA TYR A 50 14.97 5.59 10.61
C TYR A 50 15.00 6.13 12.05
N GLN A 51 14.02 6.96 12.38
CA GLN A 51 13.66 7.21 13.77
C GLN A 51 12.86 6.02 14.29
N ASP A 52 13.04 5.66 15.57
CA ASP A 52 12.34 4.54 16.21
C ASP A 52 10.80 4.63 16.03
N VAL A 53 10.29 5.85 15.86
CA VAL A 53 8.88 6.13 15.56
C VAL A 53 8.77 6.77 14.18
N ASN A 54 8.02 6.14 13.27
CA ASN A 54 7.51 6.78 12.05
C ASN A 54 6.01 6.55 12.03
N ASN A 55 5.28 7.65 12.15
CA ASN A 55 3.83 7.65 12.21
C ASN A 55 3.19 7.92 10.86
N LEU A 56 3.97 8.18 9.80
CA LEU A 56 3.42 8.30 8.46
C LEU A 56 2.85 6.97 8.00
N ARG A 57 1.66 7.04 7.40
CA ARG A 57 1.00 5.98 6.67
C ARG A 57 0.90 6.39 5.23
N LEU A 58 1.38 5.57 4.32
CA LEU A 58 1.01 5.63 2.90
C LEU A 58 0.18 4.39 2.60
N TYR A 59 -1.11 4.58 2.30
CA TYR A 59 -1.99 3.47 1.95
C TYR A 59 -1.74 3.00 0.53
N LEU A 60 -1.92 1.72 0.28
CA LEU A 60 -1.75 1.12 -1.03
C LEU A 60 -2.53 -0.18 -1.16
N ILE A 61 -2.70 -0.61 -2.40
CA ILE A 61 -3.29 -1.90 -2.74
C ILE A 61 -2.27 -2.66 -3.56
N ARG A 62 -1.91 -3.85 -3.08
CA ARG A 62 -1.00 -4.74 -3.78
C ARG A 62 -1.82 -5.76 -4.55
N LEU A 63 -1.86 -5.64 -5.87
CA LEU A 63 -2.50 -6.64 -6.72
C LEU A 63 -1.60 -7.87 -6.82
N ASN A 64 -0.33 -7.67 -7.16
CA ASN A 64 0.68 -8.72 -7.16
C ASN A 64 2.07 -8.17 -6.79
N LYS A 65 3.15 -8.93 -7.03
CA LYS A 65 4.52 -8.48 -6.72
C LYS A 65 5.06 -7.40 -7.67
N ASN A 66 4.43 -7.20 -8.82
CA ASN A 66 4.84 -6.26 -9.85
C ASN A 66 3.91 -5.02 -9.91
N VAL A 67 2.65 -5.14 -9.46
CA VAL A 67 1.64 -4.09 -9.55
C VAL A 67 1.17 -3.67 -8.16
N VAL A 68 1.41 -2.41 -7.83
CA VAL A 68 0.94 -1.74 -6.62
C VAL A 68 0.26 -0.44 -7.01
N ILE A 69 -0.92 -0.21 -6.43
CA ILE A 69 -1.65 1.05 -6.56
C ILE A 69 -1.39 1.87 -5.31
N LEU A 70 -0.69 3.00 -5.46
CA LEU A 70 -0.46 3.94 -4.37
C LEU A 70 -1.70 4.80 -4.15
N LEU A 71 -2.11 4.89 -2.90
CA LEU A 71 -3.18 5.78 -2.46
C LEU A 71 -2.57 6.91 -1.61
N ASN A 72 -3.43 7.72 -1.01
CA ASN A 72 -2.98 8.80 -0.14
C ASN A 72 -2.75 8.29 1.30
N GLY A 73 -2.34 9.19 2.19
CA GLY A 73 -2.05 8.86 3.56
C GLY A 73 -1.74 10.08 4.42
N GLY A 74 -1.22 9.87 5.61
CA GLY A 74 -0.99 10.95 6.57
C GLY A 74 -0.31 10.47 7.85
N GLU A 75 -0.15 11.39 8.80
CA GLU A 75 0.48 11.09 10.08
C GLU A 75 -0.53 10.53 11.10
N LYS A 76 -0.29 9.30 11.54
CA LYS A 76 -1.08 8.60 12.53
C LYS A 76 -0.69 9.00 13.96
N THR A 77 -1.56 9.74 14.62
CA THR A 77 -1.33 10.25 15.98
C THR A 77 -2.03 9.47 17.09
N THR A 78 -2.86 8.48 16.75
CA THR A 78 -3.58 7.63 17.71
C THR A 78 -3.25 6.15 17.52
N ARG A 79 -3.70 5.29 18.44
CA ARG A 79 -3.44 3.84 18.37
C ARG A 79 -4.21 3.15 17.24
N ASN A 80 -5.44 3.54 16.96
CA ASN A 80 -6.28 2.93 15.93
C ASN A 80 -6.46 3.89 14.74
N ALA A 81 -6.39 3.37 13.51
CA ALA A 81 -6.54 4.19 12.31
C ALA A 81 -7.91 4.90 12.22
N LEU A 82 -8.97 4.21 12.64
CA LEU A 82 -10.33 4.74 12.67
C LEU A 82 -10.51 5.89 13.66
N ASP A 83 -9.72 5.93 14.73
CA ASP A 83 -9.79 6.97 15.76
C ASP A 83 -8.87 8.16 15.44
N CYS A 84 -8.04 8.05 14.39
CA CYS A 84 -7.09 9.09 14.03
C CYS A 84 -7.68 10.05 12.98
N PRO A 85 -8.04 11.30 13.32
CA PRO A 85 -8.66 12.22 12.37
C PRO A 85 -7.81 12.47 11.12
N ASN A 86 -6.48 12.44 11.27
CA ASN A 86 -5.53 12.68 10.18
C ASN A 86 -5.48 11.57 9.12
N ILE A 87 -5.76 10.32 9.50
CA ILE A 87 -5.63 9.18 8.58
C ILE A 87 -6.95 8.45 8.33
N ARG A 88 -7.95 8.62 9.20
CA ARG A 88 -9.27 8.02 9.05
C ARG A 88 -9.87 8.20 7.65
N PRO A 89 -9.90 9.41 7.03
CA PRO A 89 -10.46 9.53 5.68
C PRO A 89 -9.68 8.72 4.65
N TYR A 90 -8.35 8.70 4.72
CA TYR A 90 -7.51 7.94 3.79
C TYR A 90 -7.63 6.44 4.01
N PHE A 91 -7.66 5.99 5.26
CA PHE A 91 -7.90 4.60 5.64
C PHE A 91 -9.24 4.13 5.07
N VAL A 92 -10.34 4.83 5.37
CA VAL A 92 -11.68 4.45 4.90
C VAL A 92 -11.75 4.41 3.37
N ALA A 93 -11.18 5.41 2.69
CA ALA A 93 -11.12 5.41 1.23
C ALA A 93 -10.34 4.21 0.69
N ALA A 94 -9.17 3.90 1.27
CA ALA A 94 -8.36 2.76 0.87
C ALA A 94 -9.12 1.44 1.02
N GLN A 95 -9.84 1.24 2.13
CA GLN A 95 -10.65 0.03 2.33
C GLN A 95 -11.73 -0.14 1.27
N LYS A 96 -12.42 0.95 0.90
CA LYS A 96 -13.49 0.88 -0.10
C LYS A 96 -12.94 0.64 -1.50
N ILE A 97 -11.88 1.35 -1.87
CA ILE A 97 -11.21 1.20 -3.17
C ILE A 97 -10.65 -0.22 -3.30
N ALA A 98 -10.03 -0.77 -2.25
CA ALA A 98 -9.51 -2.13 -2.26
C ALA A 98 -10.59 -3.18 -2.51
N LYS A 99 -11.73 -3.07 -1.83
CA LYS A 99 -12.86 -3.98 -2.05
C LYS A 99 -13.46 -3.85 -3.44
N ALA A 100 -13.56 -2.62 -3.95
CA ALA A 100 -14.12 -2.38 -5.28
C ALA A 100 -13.19 -2.89 -6.39
N LEU A 101 -11.88 -2.73 -6.23
CA LEU A 101 -10.88 -3.30 -7.13
C LEU A 101 -10.85 -4.83 -7.07
N ASP A 102 -10.89 -5.42 -5.88
CA ASP A 102 -10.96 -6.88 -5.73
C ASP A 102 -12.20 -7.44 -6.44
N LYS A 103 -13.35 -6.76 -6.30
CA LYS A 103 -14.56 -7.09 -7.05
C LYS A 103 -14.36 -6.99 -8.57
N ALA A 104 -13.82 -5.87 -9.07
CA ALA A 104 -13.60 -5.67 -10.50
C ALA A 104 -12.63 -6.70 -11.10
N MET A 105 -11.61 -7.10 -10.35
CA MET A 105 -10.69 -8.18 -10.74
C MET A 105 -11.40 -9.54 -10.79
N ASN A 106 -12.26 -9.84 -9.82
CA ASN A 106 -13.01 -11.09 -9.74
C ASN A 106 -14.11 -11.19 -10.81
N ASP A 107 -14.75 -10.08 -11.14
CA ASP A 107 -15.77 -9.99 -12.19
C ASP A 107 -15.13 -10.02 -13.60
N GLY A 108 -13.82 -9.77 -13.70
CA GLY A 108 -13.06 -9.78 -14.94
C GLY A 108 -13.05 -8.44 -15.69
N ASP A 109 -13.58 -7.37 -15.08
CA ASP A 109 -13.56 -6.00 -15.59
C ASP A 109 -12.14 -5.42 -15.62
N ILE A 110 -11.28 -5.89 -14.71
CA ILE A 110 -9.84 -5.61 -14.69
C ILE A 110 -9.11 -6.94 -14.75
N GLN A 111 -8.10 -7.03 -15.61
CA GLN A 111 -7.29 -8.23 -15.77
C GLN A 111 -5.81 -7.86 -15.74
N TYR A 112 -4.96 -8.83 -15.43
CA TYR A 112 -3.53 -8.64 -15.64
C TYR A 112 -3.21 -8.73 -17.13
N ASN A 113 -2.23 -7.93 -17.59
CA ASN A 113 -1.62 -8.20 -18.87
C ASN A 113 -0.94 -9.58 -18.88
N HIS A 114 -0.59 -10.09 -20.06
CA HIS A 114 0.00 -11.44 -20.19
C HIS A 114 1.25 -11.67 -19.31
N ALA A 115 2.07 -10.64 -19.10
CA ALA A 115 3.29 -10.71 -18.29
C ALA A 115 3.06 -10.51 -16.77
N GLN A 116 1.82 -10.20 -16.36
CA GLN A 116 1.45 -9.84 -14.99
C GLN A 116 2.27 -8.68 -14.42
N THR A 117 2.70 -7.75 -15.27
CA THR A 117 3.46 -6.55 -14.89
C THR A 117 2.60 -5.29 -14.86
N ASP A 118 1.38 -5.38 -15.39
CA ASP A 118 0.41 -4.29 -15.42
C ASP A 118 -1.02 -4.85 -15.40
N ILE A 119 -2.00 -3.97 -15.32
CA ILE A 119 -3.41 -4.28 -15.46
C ILE A 119 -4.00 -3.68 -16.74
N GLU A 120 -4.97 -4.37 -17.32
CA GLU A 120 -5.74 -4.00 -18.49
C GLU A 120 -7.21 -3.87 -18.10
N PHE A 121 -7.87 -2.83 -18.61
CA PHE A 121 -9.26 -2.49 -18.31
C PHE A 121 -9.81 -1.57 -19.42
N ASP A 122 -11.14 -1.46 -19.51
CA ASP A 122 -11.79 -0.52 -20.43
C ASP A 122 -11.50 0.93 -20.02
N GLN A 123 -11.23 1.83 -20.97
CA GLN A 123 -10.92 3.23 -20.66
C GLN A 123 -12.10 3.97 -20.00
N ASP A 124 -13.32 3.52 -20.26
CA ASP A 124 -14.55 4.06 -19.70
C ASP A 124 -14.99 3.30 -18.42
N LEU A 125 -14.14 2.41 -17.89
CA LEU A 125 -14.44 1.67 -16.66
C LEU A 125 -14.62 2.62 -15.48
N GLU A 126 -15.83 2.63 -14.92
CA GLU A 126 -16.13 3.27 -13.65
C GLU A 126 -16.27 2.23 -12.54
N ILE A 127 -15.50 2.41 -11.45
CA ILE A 127 -15.56 1.53 -10.29
C ILE A 127 -16.33 2.24 -9.18
N PRO A 128 -17.56 1.82 -8.86
CA PRO A 128 -18.34 2.44 -7.79
C PRO A 128 -17.72 2.11 -6.43
N VAL A 129 -17.23 3.15 -5.76
CA VAL A 129 -16.65 3.05 -4.41
C VAL A 129 -17.75 3.22 -3.37
N LEU A 130 -18.44 2.12 -3.04
CA LEU A 130 -19.56 2.08 -2.08
C LEU A 130 -19.09 2.23 -0.62
#